data_AF-A0A3P7MRJ4-F1
#
_entry.id   AF-A0A3P7MRJ4-F1
#
_cell.length_a   1.000
_cell.length_b   1.000
_cell.length_c   1.000
_cell.angle_alpha   90.00
_cell.angle_beta   90.00
_cell.angle_gamma   90.00
#
_symmetry.space_group_name_H-M   'P 1'
#
loop_
_entity.id
_entity.type
_entity.pdbx_description
1 polymer ?
#
loop_
_entity_poly.entity_id
_entity_poly.type
_entity_poly.pdbx_seq_one_letter_code
_entity_poly.pdbx_strand_id
1 'polypeptide(L)'
;MLQFLQKQFSGDAKKALLALVQCSRNASIYFANLLNDSMKGPGTRDHDLIRLLVTRSEVDLLSIRETYFSNFRKTLVEEVAAECKGPYRDCLIAIIRGNSM
;
A
#
# COMPACT_ATOMS: atom_id res chain seq x y z
N MET A 1 14.04 14.62 -11.56
CA MET A 1 14.20 14.38 -10.10
C MET A 1 14.28 12.90 -9.74
N LEU A 2 13.27 12.06 -9.97
CA LEU A 2 13.34 10.63 -9.59
C LEU A 2 14.54 9.88 -10.23
N GLN A 3 14.75 10.04 -11.54
CA GLN A 3 15.91 9.44 -12.23
C GLN A 3 17.25 9.96 -11.68
N PHE A 4 17.32 11.24 -11.31
CA PHE A 4 18.50 11.83 -10.69
C PHE A 4 18.80 11.16 -9.34
N LEU A 5 17.79 11.03 -8.48
CA LEU A 5 17.93 10.35 -7.19
C LEU A 5 18.35 8.89 -7.36
N GLN A 6 17.78 8.20 -8.34
CA GLN A 6 18.13 6.82 -8.65
C GLN A 6 19.59 6.64 -9.08
N LYS A 7 20.16 7.64 -9.77
CA LYS A 7 21.53 7.62 -10.28
C LYS A 7 22.57 8.08 -9.25
N GLN A 8 22.24 9.09 -8.44
CA GLN A 8 23.20 9.75 -7.55
C GLN A 8 23.31 9.13 -6.16
N PHE A 9 22.25 8.47 -5.69
CA PHE A 9 22.23 7.88 -4.36
C PHE A 9 22.13 6.35 -4.44
N SER A 10 22.52 5.69 -3.36
CA SER A 10 22.42 4.23 -3.20
C SER A 10 21.91 3.86 -1.81
N GLY A 11 21.68 2.56 -1.59
CA GLY A 11 21.27 2.03 -0.28
C GLY A 11 20.01 2.70 0.28
N ASP A 12 20.00 2.89 1.60
CA ASP A 12 18.82 3.42 2.30
C ASP A 12 18.60 4.90 2.07
N ALA A 13 19.65 5.68 1.82
CA ALA A 13 19.54 7.08 1.44
C ALA A 13 18.71 7.25 0.16
N LYS A 14 18.97 6.42 -0.87
CA LYS A 14 18.16 6.40 -2.10
C LYS A 14 16.71 6.05 -1.81
N LYS A 15 16.45 5.00 -1.01
CA LYS A 15 15.09 4.56 -0.67
C LYS A 15 14.31 5.67 0.04
N ALA A 16 14.92 6.31 1.05
CA ALA A 16 14.30 7.37 1.82
C ALA A 16 13.96 8.60 0.95
N LEU A 17 14.91 9.06 0.12
CA LEU A 17 14.68 10.22 -0.75
C LEU A 17 13.61 9.95 -1.81
N LEU A 18 13.60 8.75 -2.40
CA LEU A 18 12.54 8.36 -3.34
C LEU A 18 11.18 8.31 -2.66
N ALA A 19 11.09 7.73 -1.46
CA ALA A 19 9.86 7.69 -0.68
C ALA A 19 9.32 9.09 -0.37
N LEU A 20 10.17 10.02 0.08
CA LEU A 20 9.79 11.41 0.35
C LEU A 20 9.25 12.10 -0.91
N VAL A 21 9.92 11.94 -2.05
CA VAL A 21 9.49 12.55 -3.32
C VAL A 21 8.21 11.92 -3.85
N GLN A 22 8.05 10.60 -3.75
CA GLN A 22 6.85 9.92 -4.22
C GLN A 22 5.63 10.29 -3.37
N CYS A 23 5.76 10.21 -2.04
CA CYS A 23 4.70 10.54 -1.11
C CYS A 23 4.27 12.01 -1.22
N SER A 24 5.22 12.95 -1.34
CA SER A 24 4.90 14.38 -1.52
C SER A 24 4.21 14.72 -2.84
N ARG A 25 4.47 13.94 -3.91
CA ARG A 25 3.85 14.16 -5.22
C ARG A 25 2.44 13.60 -5.31
N ASN A 26 2.24 12.39 -4.81
CA ASN A 26 0.95 11.73 -4.76
C ASN A 26 1.00 10.64 -3.69
N ALA A 27 0.41 10.90 -2.53
CA ALA A 27 0.39 9.98 -1.42
C ALA A 27 -0.41 8.71 -1.74
N SER A 28 -1.56 8.85 -2.42
CA SER A 28 -2.43 7.71 -2.74
C SER A 28 -1.74 6.66 -3.60
N ILE A 29 -1.02 7.08 -4.66
CA ILE A 29 -0.28 6.13 -5.50
C ILE A 29 0.92 5.52 -4.76
N TYR A 30 1.58 6.30 -3.91
CA TYR A 30 2.69 5.80 -3.10
C TYR A 30 2.23 4.68 -2.16
N PHE A 31 1.18 4.92 -1.38
CA PHE A 31 0.65 3.90 -0.47
C PHE A 31 0.00 2.73 -1.21
N ALA A 32 -0.67 2.96 -2.35
CA ALA A 32 -1.18 1.86 -3.18
C ALA A 32 -0.06 0.93 -3.67
N ASN A 33 1.08 1.49 -4.11
CA ASN A 33 2.25 0.70 -4.49
C ASN A 33 2.84 -0.07 -3.31
N LEU A 34 2.96 0.56 -2.13
CA LEU A 34 3.46 -0.14 -0.93
C LEU A 34 2.55 -1.30 -0.51
N LEU A 35 1.24 -1.12 -0.57
CA LEU A 35 0.26 -2.19 -0.30
C LEU A 35 0.44 -3.34 -1.29
N ASN A 36 0.52 -3.04 -2.59
CA ASN A 36 0.76 -4.05 -3.62
C ASN A 36 2.10 -4.77 -3.36
N ASP A 37 3.16 -4.04 -3.06
CA ASP A 37 4.47 -4.62 -2.78
C ASP A 37 4.49 -5.48 -1.52
N SER A 38 3.61 -5.21 -0.53
CA SER A 38 3.48 -6.02 0.69
C SER A 38 2.81 -7.37 0.45
N MET A 39 2.00 -7.47 -0.61
CA MET A 39 1.24 -8.67 -0.99
C MET A 39 1.86 -9.41 -2.18
N LYS A 40 2.69 -8.73 -2.98
CA LYS A 40 3.30 -9.30 -4.17
C LYS A 40 4.48 -10.22 -3.83
N GLY A 41 4.40 -11.47 -4.29
CA GLY A 41 5.51 -12.43 -4.24
C GLY A 41 5.18 -13.65 -3.39
N PRO A 42 6.19 -14.47 -3.02
CA PRO A 42 5.96 -15.60 -2.13
C PRO A 42 5.64 -15.12 -0.72
N GLY A 43 4.38 -15.30 -0.31
CA GLY A 43 3.87 -14.89 0.99
C GLY A 43 3.60 -13.39 1.10
N THR A 44 3.18 -12.97 2.28
CA THR A 44 2.79 -11.58 2.57
C THR A 44 3.74 -10.96 3.60
N ARG A 45 4.12 -9.70 3.39
CA ARG A 45 4.82 -8.90 4.41
C ARG A 45 3.80 -8.34 5.40
N ASP A 46 3.26 -9.21 6.25
CA ASP A 46 2.12 -8.91 7.13
C ASP A 46 2.31 -7.66 7.98
N HIS A 47 3.50 -7.45 8.55
CA HIS A 47 3.79 -6.26 9.36
C HIS A 47 3.68 -4.96 8.55
N ASP A 48 4.05 -4.96 7.27
CA ASP A 48 3.88 -3.80 6.40
C ASP A 48 2.41 -3.60 6.02
N LEU A 49 1.71 -4.69 5.65
CA LEU A 49 0.30 -4.66 5.27
C LEU A 49 -0.56 -4.12 6.42
N ILE A 50 -0.40 -4.67 7.63
CA ILE A 50 -1.12 -4.23 8.84
C ILE A 50 -0.82 -2.76 9.13
N ARG A 51 0.46 -2.38 9.14
CA ARG A 51 0.86 -1.00 9.42
C ARG A 51 0.22 -0.02 8.44
N LEU A 52 0.25 -0.33 7.14
CA LEU A 52 -0.35 0.51 6.10
C LEU A 52 -1.87 0.61 6.25
N LEU A 53 -2.58 -0.52 6.41
CA LEU A 53 -4.03 -0.50 6.54
C LEU A 53 -4.51 0.22 7.79
N VAL A 54 -3.88 -0.03 8.94
CA VAL A 54 -4.28 0.57 10.22
C VAL A 54 -3.95 2.07 10.27
N THR A 55 -2.75 2.47 9.84
CA THR A 55 -2.34 3.89 9.94
C THR A 55 -3.02 4.80 8.91
N ARG A 56 -3.59 4.23 7.83
CA ARG A 56 -4.28 4.99 6.79
C ARG A 56 -5.80 4.89 6.84
N SER A 57 -6.35 3.97 7.65
CA SER A 57 -7.79 3.63 7.70
C SER A 57 -8.71 4.85 7.78
N GLU A 58 -8.37 5.80 8.66
CA GLU A 58 -9.16 7.01 8.93
C GLU A 58 -8.55 8.28 8.32
N VAL A 59 -7.52 8.14 7.48
CA VAL A 59 -6.82 9.28 6.87
C VAL A 59 -7.17 9.43 5.40
N ASP A 60 -6.86 8.43 4.59
CA ASP A 60 -7.01 8.49 3.12
C ASP A 60 -7.18 7.10 2.47
N LEU A 61 -7.50 6.06 3.25
CA LEU A 61 -7.61 4.69 2.73
C LEU A 61 -8.63 4.54 1.60
N LEU A 62 -9.70 5.36 1.61
CA LEU A 62 -10.68 5.39 0.53
C LEU A 62 -10.04 5.77 -0.81
N SER A 63 -9.29 6.89 -0.84
CA SER A 63 -8.58 7.35 -2.04
C SER A 63 -7.44 6.40 -2.45
N ILE A 64 -6.76 5.78 -1.47
CA ILE A 64 -5.75 4.76 -1.73
C ILE A 64 -6.38 3.56 -2.44
N ARG A 65 -7.54 3.06 -1.99
CA ARG A 65 -8.23 1.90 -2.58
C ARG A 65 -8.70 2.18 -4.01
N GLU A 66 -9.21 3.37 -4.29
CA GLU A 66 -9.57 3.80 -5.65
C GLU A 66 -8.34 3.85 -6.57
N THR A 67 -7.25 4.42 -6.08
CA THR A 67 -5.98 4.48 -6.81
C THR A 67 -5.40 3.08 -7.05
N TYR A 68 -5.49 2.20 -6.06
CA TYR A 68 -5.08 0.81 -6.15
C TYR A 68 -5.83 0.09 -7.28
N PHE A 69 -7.17 0.21 -7.30
CA PHE A 69 -7.99 -0.39 -8.36
C PHE A 69 -7.62 0.16 -9.75
N SER A 70 -7.43 1.48 -9.86
CA SER A 70 -7.03 2.10 -11.14
C SER A 70 -5.71 1.55 -11.67
N ASN A 71 -4.72 1.29 -10.79
CA ASN A 71 -3.37 0.90 -11.19
C ASN A 71 -3.20 -0.61 -11.39
N PHE A 72 -3.86 -1.43 -10.56
CA PHE A 72 -3.66 -2.88 -10.53
C PHE A 72 -4.83 -3.69 -11.08
N ARG A 73 -5.96 -3.03 -11.39
CA ARG A 73 -7.18 -3.65 -11.95
C ARG A 73 -7.78 -4.75 -11.07
N LYS A 74 -7.48 -4.71 -9.77
CA LYS A 74 -8.07 -5.54 -8.72
C LYS A 74 -8.36 -4.66 -7.52
N THR A 75 -9.42 -4.94 -6.81
CA THR A 75 -9.74 -4.23 -5.57
C THR A 75 -8.81 -4.69 -4.45
N LEU A 76 -8.56 -3.81 -3.48
CA LEU A 76 -7.74 -4.15 -2.31
C LEU A 76 -8.36 -5.28 -1.47
N VAL A 77 -9.70 -5.39 -1.47
CA VAL A 77 -10.43 -6.48 -0.81
C VAL A 77 -10.16 -7.82 -1.49
N GLU A 78 -10.21 -7.87 -2.83
CA GLU A 78 -9.92 -9.09 -3.59
C GLU A 78 -8.49 -9.57 -3.34
N GLU A 79 -7.52 -8.65 -3.33
CA GLU A 79 -6.12 -9.02 -3.14
C GLU A 79 -5.87 -9.55 -1.71
N VAL A 80 -6.39 -8.86 -0.68
CA VAL A 80 -6.30 -9.35 0.70
C VAL A 80 -7.03 -10.68 0.88
N ALA A 81 -8.15 -10.88 0.18
CA ALA A 81 -8.88 -12.14 0.24
C ALA A 81 -8.12 -13.33 -0.37
N ALA A 82 -7.28 -13.08 -1.37
CA ALA A 82 -6.44 -14.08 -2.00
C ALA A 82 -5.20 -14.42 -1.16
N GLU A 83 -4.56 -13.40 -0.57
CA GLU A 83 -3.27 -13.57 0.13
C GLU A 83 -3.43 -13.97 1.61
N CYS A 84 -4.48 -13.49 2.29
CA CYS A 84 -4.69 -13.72 3.72
C CYS A 84 -5.81 -14.73 3.99
N LYS A 85 -5.81 -15.36 5.18
CA LYS A 85 -6.83 -16.37 5.56
C LYS A 85 -7.38 -16.15 6.97
N GLY A 86 -8.57 -16.72 7.19
CA GLY A 86 -9.20 -16.78 8.51
C GLY A 86 -9.54 -15.40 9.11
N PRO A 87 -9.66 -15.31 10.45
CA PRO A 87 -10.04 -14.08 11.14
C PRO A 87 -9.12 -12.90 10.82
N TYR A 88 -7.82 -13.16 10.58
CA TYR A 88 -6.87 -12.14 10.17
C TYR A 88 -7.30 -11.44 8.87
N ARG A 89 -7.60 -12.21 7.82
CA ARG A 89 -8.15 -11.69 6.56
C ARG A 89 -9.43 -10.90 6.80
N ASP A 90 -10.35 -11.45 7.58
CA ASP A 90 -11.68 -10.86 7.78
C ASP A 90 -11.58 -9.51 8.49
N CYS A 91 -10.68 -9.38 9.47
CA CYS A 91 -10.35 -8.10 10.11
C CYS A 91 -9.76 -7.09 9.13
N LEU A 92 -8.79 -7.49 8.28
CA LEU A 92 -8.21 -6.59 7.29
C LEU A 92 -9.26 -6.10 6.29
N ILE A 93 -10.14 -6.98 5.82
CA ILE A 93 -11.24 -6.62 4.92
C ILE A 93 -12.22 -5.66 5.59
N ALA A 94 -12.53 -5.86 6.88
CA ALA A 94 -13.39 -4.94 7.62
C ALA A 94 -12.77 -3.53 7.69
N ILE A 95 -11.46 -3.43 7.96
CA ILE A 95 -10.73 -2.14 7.93
C ILE A 95 -10.81 -1.51 6.54
N ILE A 96 -10.58 -2.30 5.48
CA ILE A 96 -10.63 -1.79 4.09
C ILE A 96 -12.02 -1.30 3.70
N ARG A 97 -13.08 -1.96 4.17
CA ARG A 97 -14.47 -1.53 3.91
C ARG A 97 -14.82 -0.26 4.68
N GLY A 98 -14.26 -0.07 5.87
CA GLY A 98 -14.57 1.05 6.75
C GLY A 98 -16.04 1.04 7.20
N ASN A 99 -16.54 2.19 7.62
CA ASN A 99 -17.90 2.34 8.16
C ASN A 99 -19.02 2.30 7.09
N SER A 100 -18.69 1.97 5.84
CA SER A 100 -19.64 1.96 4.71
C SER A 100 -20.43 0.65 4.58
N MET A 101 -20.80 0.02 5.70
CA MET A 101 -21.76 -1.09 5.70
C MET A 101 -23.18 -0.59 5.51
#